data_AF-A0A968TIC4-F1
#
_entry.id   AF-A0A968TIC4-F1
#
_cell.length_a   1.000
_cell.length_b   1.000
_cell.length_c   1.000
_cell.angle_alpha   90.00
_cell.angle_beta   90.00
_cell.angle_gamma   90.00
#
_symmetry.space_group_name_H-M   'P 1'
#
loop_
_entity.id
_entity.type
_entity.pdbx_description
1 polymer ?
#
loop_
_entity_poly.entity_id
_entity_poly.type
_entity_poly.pdbx_seq_one_letter_code
_entity_poly.pdbx_strand_id
1 'polypeptide(L)'
;MTANLVKNITQISDLEEPIQLINRVIGETCWKVCLSYADELTLHIGAKIPYLQKSMLGKEKGEWILGTQATYWQLECQSQTIVSSDDNPEIIKQRINVIENNTIANTEINYQNLALTVDFSNECRLILLPNIASDVELPYWEMFTPYQMVLKFGPSAVWSYISSNIRTDMKS
;
A
#
# COMPACT_ATOMS: atom_id res chain seq x y z
N MET A 1 12.66 7.37 18.96
CA MET A 1 13.45 6.89 17.81
C MET A 1 13.02 5.47 17.55
N THR A 2 12.28 5.23 16.46
CA THR A 2 11.91 3.87 16.05
C THR A 2 13.11 3.30 15.29
N ALA A 3 13.63 2.15 15.71
CA ALA A 3 14.77 1.53 15.06
C ALA A 3 14.39 1.02 13.66
N ASN A 4 15.32 1.09 12.71
CA ASN A 4 15.18 0.41 11.43
C ASN A 4 15.11 -1.10 11.66
N LEU A 5 14.20 -1.76 10.96
CA LEU A 5 13.98 -3.18 11.09
C LEU A 5 13.89 -3.85 9.71
N VAL A 6 14.49 -5.03 9.59
CA VAL A 6 14.38 -5.90 8.42
C VAL A 6 14.23 -7.32 8.96
N LYS A 7 13.21 -8.05 8.53
CA LYS A 7 12.95 -9.43 8.97
C LYS A 7 12.54 -10.31 7.79
N ASN A 8 13.05 -11.54 7.80
CA ASN A 8 12.57 -12.60 6.92
C ASN A 8 11.24 -13.15 7.47
N ILE A 9 10.37 -13.57 6.58
CA ILE A 9 9.09 -14.22 6.87
C ILE A 9 9.30 -15.72 6.69
N THR A 10 9.39 -16.43 7.81
CA THR A 10 9.64 -17.87 7.87
C THR A 10 8.54 -18.63 8.61
N GLN A 11 7.73 -17.90 9.38
CA GLN A 11 6.57 -18.37 10.13
C GLN A 11 5.55 -17.24 10.28
N ILE A 12 4.31 -17.60 10.60
CA ILE A 12 3.21 -16.63 10.69
C ILE A 12 3.44 -15.52 11.74
N SER A 13 4.13 -15.84 12.84
CA SER A 13 4.43 -14.87 13.90
C SER A 13 5.39 -13.76 13.44
N ASP A 14 6.14 -13.97 12.36
CA ASP A 14 7.03 -12.94 11.80
C ASP A 14 6.21 -11.77 11.21
N LEU A 15 4.90 -11.96 11.00
CA LEU A 15 3.96 -10.95 10.52
C LEU A 15 3.24 -10.17 11.64
N GLU A 16 3.43 -10.50 12.92
CA GLU A 16 2.71 -9.82 14.01
C GLU A 16 2.93 -8.30 14.01
N GLU A 17 4.17 -7.84 13.89
CA GLU A 17 4.51 -6.41 13.86
C GLU A 17 3.94 -5.67 12.63
N PRO A 18 4.13 -6.15 11.38
CA PRO A 18 3.54 -5.47 10.23
C PRO A 18 2.01 -5.51 10.24
N ILE A 19 1.38 -6.58 10.74
CA ILE A 19 -0.07 -6.63 10.93
C ILE A 19 -0.52 -5.56 11.94
N GLN A 20 0.18 -5.42 13.08
CA GLN A 20 -0.14 -4.37 14.04
C GLN A 20 0.05 -2.96 13.48
N LEU A 21 1.03 -2.75 12.59
CA LEU A 21 1.26 -1.46 11.94
C LEU A 21 0.15 -1.14 10.93
N ILE A 22 -0.20 -2.08 10.05
CA ILE A 22 -1.21 -1.86 9.02
C ILE A 22 -2.61 -1.72 9.63
N ASN A 23 -2.92 -2.45 10.71
CA ASN A 23 -4.21 -2.35 11.39
C ASN A 23 -4.46 -0.95 12.00
N ARG A 24 -3.44 -0.08 12.10
CA ARG A 24 -3.62 1.32 12.53
C ARG A 24 -4.37 2.18 11.53
N VAL A 25 -4.51 1.74 10.27
CA VAL A 25 -5.34 2.44 9.29
C VAL A 25 -6.82 2.04 9.36
N ILE A 26 -7.19 1.03 10.16
CA ILE A 26 -8.59 0.65 10.35
C ILE A 26 -9.33 1.82 11.02
N GLY A 27 -10.45 2.22 10.45
CA GLY A 27 -11.21 3.40 10.88
C GLY A 27 -10.81 4.69 10.16
N GLU A 28 -9.67 4.71 9.46
CA GLU A 28 -9.25 5.87 8.67
C GLU A 28 -9.91 5.91 7.29
N THR A 29 -10.10 7.12 6.76
CA THR A 29 -10.71 7.33 5.44
C THR A 29 -9.67 7.33 4.33
N CYS A 30 -9.89 6.55 3.28
CA CYS A 30 -9.17 6.68 2.01
C CYS A 30 -9.76 7.85 1.23
N TRP A 31 -9.21 9.05 1.38
CA TRP A 31 -9.79 10.26 0.78
C TRP A 31 -9.36 10.50 -0.66
N LYS A 32 -8.34 9.78 -1.14
CA LYS A 32 -7.91 9.84 -2.53
C LYS A 32 -7.27 8.54 -2.96
N VAL A 33 -7.57 8.12 -4.18
CA VAL A 33 -6.86 7.05 -4.88
C VAL A 33 -6.42 7.55 -6.25
N CYS A 34 -5.22 7.17 -6.68
CA CYS A 34 -4.74 7.56 -8.00
C CYS A 34 -3.69 6.58 -8.53
N LEU A 35 -3.52 6.58 -9.84
CA LEU A 35 -2.34 5.99 -10.47
C LEU A 35 -1.18 6.98 -10.42
N SER A 36 -0.02 6.54 -9.92
CA SER A 36 1.25 7.24 -10.01
C SER A 36 2.00 6.88 -11.30
N TYR A 37 3.27 7.27 -11.39
CA TYR A 37 4.12 6.94 -12.53
C TYR A 37 4.19 5.41 -12.71
N ALA A 38 4.24 4.96 -13.97
CA ALA A 38 4.18 3.54 -14.34
C ALA A 38 2.87 2.83 -13.93
N ASP A 39 1.77 3.58 -13.82
CA ASP A 39 0.42 3.06 -13.52
C ASP A 39 0.33 2.30 -12.18
N GLU A 40 1.19 2.66 -11.23
CA GLU A 40 1.18 2.14 -9.86
C GLU A 40 0.01 2.71 -9.06
N LEU A 41 -0.73 1.86 -8.35
CA LEU A 41 -1.85 2.30 -7.52
C LEU A 41 -1.34 2.93 -6.21
N THR A 42 -1.84 4.13 -5.90
CA THR A 42 -1.55 4.86 -4.67
C THR A 42 -2.84 5.28 -3.95
N LEU A 43 -2.94 4.96 -2.67
CA LEU A 43 -4.04 5.37 -1.79
C LEU A 43 -3.52 6.36 -0.75
N HIS A 44 -4.25 7.45 -0.55
CA HIS A 44 -4.02 8.43 0.50
C HIS A 44 -5.07 8.24 1.60
N ILE A 45 -4.60 7.94 2.80
CA ILE A 45 -5.44 7.48 3.92
C ILE A 45 -5.21 8.39 5.15
N GLY A 46 -6.27 8.59 5.93
CA GLY A 46 -6.27 9.34 7.18
C GLY A 46 -6.26 10.86 6.98
N ALA A 47 -5.65 11.59 7.90
CA ALA A 47 -5.60 13.05 7.83
C ALA A 47 -4.93 13.57 6.54
N LYS A 48 -5.40 14.70 6.02
CA LYS A 48 -4.73 15.41 4.92
C LYS A 48 -3.57 16.23 5.48
N ILE A 49 -2.36 15.88 5.07
CA ILE A 49 -1.11 16.51 5.50
C ILE A 49 -0.54 17.34 4.35
N PRO A 50 -0.26 18.64 4.53
CA PRO A 50 0.34 19.44 3.47
C PRO A 50 1.77 18.98 3.18
N TYR A 51 2.17 18.99 1.91
CA TYR A 51 3.58 18.78 1.56
C TYR A 51 4.44 19.97 2.01
N LEU A 52 5.59 19.67 2.62
CA LEU A 52 6.56 20.69 3.06
C LEU A 52 7.51 21.15 1.94
N GLN A 53 7.60 20.39 0.85
CA GLN A 53 8.51 20.66 -0.26
C GLN A 53 7.98 21.82 -1.12
N LYS A 54 8.87 22.78 -1.47
CA LYS A 54 8.49 23.97 -2.25
C LYS A 54 7.83 23.63 -3.60
N SER A 55 8.27 22.56 -4.26
CA SER A 55 7.70 22.10 -5.54
C SER A 55 6.27 21.58 -5.43
N MET A 56 5.80 21.29 -4.20
CA MET A 56 4.50 20.70 -3.90
C MET A 56 3.62 21.63 -3.04
N LEU A 57 3.91 22.93 -3.06
CA LEU A 57 3.09 23.93 -2.34
C LEU A 57 1.63 23.85 -2.79
N GLY A 58 0.71 23.83 -1.81
CA GLY A 58 -0.72 23.68 -2.03
C GLY A 58 -1.18 22.26 -2.37
N LYS A 59 -0.28 21.27 -2.35
CA LYS A 59 -0.63 19.85 -2.44
C LYS A 59 -0.68 19.22 -1.06
N GLU A 60 -1.51 18.19 -0.93
CA GLU A 60 -1.69 17.41 0.29
C GLU A 60 -1.41 15.93 0.02
N LYS A 61 -1.02 15.22 1.08
CA LYS A 61 -0.81 13.78 1.12
C LYS A 61 -1.56 13.16 2.29
N GLY A 62 -1.74 11.84 2.25
CA GLY A 62 -2.36 11.14 3.36
C GLY A 62 -1.36 11.11 4.51
N GLU A 63 -1.87 11.06 5.73
CA GLU A 63 -1.09 10.71 6.90
C GLU A 63 -0.45 9.32 6.72
N TRP A 64 -1.19 8.43 6.07
CA TRP A 64 -0.77 7.14 5.55
C TRP A 64 -0.84 7.13 4.03
N ILE A 65 0.11 6.47 3.38
CA ILE A 65 0.10 6.28 1.92
C ILE A 65 0.45 4.83 1.61
N LEU A 66 -0.49 4.10 1.00
CA LEU A 66 -0.24 2.76 0.47
C LEU A 66 0.08 2.89 -1.03
N GLY A 67 1.24 2.38 -1.44
CA GLY A 67 1.63 2.29 -2.84
C GLY A 67 1.86 0.83 -3.24
N THR A 68 1.41 0.46 -4.44
CA THR A 68 1.75 -0.82 -5.08
C THR A 68 2.95 -0.62 -5.99
N GLN A 69 3.89 -1.56 -6.01
CA GLN A 69 4.96 -1.57 -7.02
C GLN A 69 5.03 -2.96 -7.66
N ALA A 70 5.07 -3.01 -8.99
CA ALA A 70 5.21 -4.24 -9.79
C ALA A 70 4.33 -5.43 -9.32
N THR A 71 3.13 -5.15 -8.77
CA THR A 71 2.28 -6.13 -8.10
C THR A 71 0.90 -6.10 -8.72
N TYR A 72 0.40 -7.28 -9.08
CA TYR A 72 -0.97 -7.42 -9.53
C TYR A 72 -1.92 -6.99 -8.42
N TRP A 73 -2.92 -6.20 -8.76
CA TRP A 73 -3.97 -5.82 -7.82
C TRP A 73 -5.33 -5.87 -8.51
N GLN A 74 -6.36 -6.12 -7.71
CA GLN A 74 -7.74 -6.05 -8.17
C GLN A 74 -8.64 -5.42 -7.10
N LEU A 75 -9.62 -4.66 -7.56
CA LEU A 75 -10.67 -4.11 -6.74
C LEU A 75 -11.97 -4.85 -7.02
N GLU A 76 -12.53 -5.45 -5.98
CA GLU A 76 -13.83 -6.12 -6.01
C GLU A 76 -14.84 -5.33 -5.18
N CYS A 77 -16.09 -5.26 -5.61
CA CYS A 77 -17.19 -4.77 -4.77
C CYS A 77 -18.37 -5.74 -4.94
N GLN A 78 -19.01 -6.14 -3.84
CA GLN A 78 -20.13 -7.11 -3.89
C GLN A 78 -19.79 -8.40 -4.66
N SER A 79 -18.55 -8.88 -4.50
CA SER A 79 -18.01 -10.07 -5.18
C SER A 79 -17.88 -9.96 -6.71
N GLN A 80 -17.90 -8.74 -7.26
CA GLN A 80 -17.62 -8.48 -8.67
C GLN A 80 -16.34 -7.65 -8.81
N THR A 81 -15.45 -8.08 -9.69
CA THR A 81 -14.27 -7.30 -10.07
C THR A 81 -14.72 -6.04 -10.79
N ILE A 82 -14.38 -4.89 -10.21
CA ILE A 82 -14.66 -3.57 -10.77
C ILE A 82 -13.55 -3.16 -11.74
N VAL A 83 -12.31 -3.41 -11.34
CA VAL A 83 -11.09 -3.04 -12.05
C VAL A 83 -9.89 -3.84 -11.51
N SER A 84 -8.90 -4.11 -12.35
CA SER A 84 -7.61 -4.70 -11.98
C SER A 84 -6.42 -3.96 -12.60
N SER A 85 -5.21 -4.32 -12.19
CA SER A 85 -3.96 -3.79 -12.76
C SER A 85 -3.75 -4.12 -14.23
N ASP A 86 -4.46 -5.12 -14.77
CA ASP A 86 -4.38 -5.50 -16.19
C ASP A 86 -5.32 -4.67 -17.08
N ASP A 87 -6.23 -3.90 -16.47
CA ASP A 87 -7.11 -3.02 -17.22
C ASP A 87 -6.36 -1.82 -17.79
N ASN A 88 -6.94 -1.22 -18.83
CA ASN A 88 -6.41 0.00 -19.40
C ASN A 88 -6.40 1.16 -18.36
N PRO A 89 -5.34 1.99 -18.29
CA PRO A 89 -5.22 3.06 -17.29
C PRO A 89 -6.38 4.06 -17.25
N GLU A 90 -7.01 4.37 -18.38
CA GLU A 90 -8.19 5.22 -18.44
C GLU A 90 -9.42 4.54 -17.80
N ILE A 91 -9.61 3.23 -18.03
CA ILE A 91 -10.64 2.43 -17.35
C ILE A 91 -10.38 2.43 -15.84
N ILE A 92 -9.12 2.23 -15.43
CA ILE A 92 -8.75 2.24 -14.03
C ILE A 92 -9.13 3.56 -13.37
N LYS A 93 -8.68 4.69 -13.93
CA LYS A 93 -8.96 6.04 -13.42
C LYS A 93 -10.47 6.33 -13.29
N GLN A 94 -11.29 5.78 -14.18
CA GLN A 94 -12.75 5.97 -14.13
C GLN A 94 -13.42 5.19 -13.01
N ARG A 95 -12.90 4.01 -12.66
CA ARG A 95 -13.59 3.06 -11.77
C ARG A 95 -13.02 3.00 -10.37
N ILE A 96 -11.71 3.24 -10.21
CA ILE A 96 -11.01 3.09 -8.93
C ILE A 96 -11.54 4.03 -7.85
N ASN A 97 -12.12 5.18 -8.23
CA ASN A 97 -12.59 6.18 -7.27
C ASN A 97 -13.78 5.72 -6.41
N VAL A 98 -14.37 4.55 -6.69
CA VAL A 98 -15.45 3.97 -5.87
C VAL A 98 -15.02 3.75 -4.41
N ILE A 99 -13.73 3.59 -4.13
CA ILE A 99 -13.20 3.47 -2.75
C ILE A 99 -12.83 4.83 -2.13
N GLU A 100 -12.89 5.94 -2.86
CA GLU A 100 -12.64 7.26 -2.27
C GLU A 100 -13.73 7.64 -1.26
N ASN A 101 -13.32 8.35 -0.22
CA ASN A 101 -14.14 8.80 0.90
C ASN A 101 -14.81 7.66 1.68
N ASN A 102 -14.31 6.44 1.55
CA ASN A 102 -14.71 5.29 2.35
C ASN A 102 -13.67 4.98 3.42
N THR A 103 -14.15 4.44 4.54
CA THR A 103 -13.32 4.06 5.67
C THR A 103 -12.75 2.67 5.45
N ILE A 104 -11.51 2.45 5.84
CA ILE A 104 -10.92 1.10 5.89
C ILE A 104 -11.56 0.35 7.05
N ALA A 105 -12.28 -0.73 6.73
CA ALA A 105 -13.00 -1.55 7.69
C ALA A 105 -12.12 -2.67 8.25
N ASN A 106 -11.20 -3.21 7.43
CA ASN A 106 -10.33 -4.31 7.81
C ASN A 106 -9.08 -4.38 6.91
N THR A 107 -8.01 -4.96 7.44
CA THR A 107 -6.78 -5.26 6.69
C THR A 107 -6.28 -6.65 7.04
N GLU A 108 -5.82 -7.40 6.04
CA GLU A 108 -5.30 -8.76 6.21
C GLU A 108 -4.05 -8.98 5.37
N ILE A 109 -3.03 -9.62 5.95
CA ILE A 109 -1.85 -10.10 5.23
C ILE A 109 -1.88 -11.63 5.29
N ASN A 110 -2.01 -12.27 4.13
CA ASN A 110 -1.98 -13.72 4.06
C ASN A 110 -0.54 -14.24 4.12
N TYR A 111 -0.23 -15.09 5.09
CA TYR A 111 1.13 -15.61 5.29
C TYR A 111 1.67 -16.44 4.12
N GLN A 112 0.81 -17.20 3.42
CA GLN A 112 1.25 -18.17 2.40
C GLN A 112 1.66 -17.50 1.09
N ASN A 113 0.95 -16.44 0.69
CA ASN A 113 1.16 -15.77 -0.58
C ASN A 113 1.48 -14.27 -0.44
N LEU A 114 1.60 -13.78 0.79
CA LEU A 114 1.87 -12.38 1.14
C LEU A 114 0.84 -11.39 0.58
N ALA A 115 -0.34 -11.87 0.19
CA ALA A 115 -1.40 -11.04 -0.33
C ALA A 115 -1.87 -10.07 0.74
N LEU A 116 -1.99 -8.79 0.37
CA LEU A 116 -2.58 -7.77 1.21
C LEU A 116 -4.02 -7.55 0.75
N THR A 117 -4.96 -7.71 1.68
CA THR A 117 -6.36 -7.36 1.48
C THR A 117 -6.71 -6.13 2.31
N VAL A 118 -7.38 -5.17 1.70
CA VAL A 118 -7.92 -3.97 2.35
C VAL A 118 -9.42 -3.91 2.07
N ASP A 119 -10.23 -4.08 3.11
CA ASP A 119 -11.68 -3.99 3.04
C ASP A 119 -12.13 -2.56 3.35
N PHE A 120 -13.08 -2.05 2.57
CA PHE A 120 -13.67 -0.73 2.74
C PHE A 120 -15.10 -0.82 3.25
N SER A 121 -15.57 0.24 3.90
CA SER A 121 -16.92 0.33 4.49
C SER A 121 -18.07 0.20 3.49
N ASN A 122 -17.82 0.35 2.20
CA ASN A 122 -18.78 0.19 1.12
C ASN A 122 -18.78 -1.20 0.48
N GLU A 123 -18.32 -2.22 1.20
CA GLU A 123 -18.27 -3.62 0.72
C GLU A 123 -17.35 -3.82 -0.50
N CYS A 124 -16.46 -2.86 -0.73
CA CYS A 124 -15.36 -2.99 -1.66
C CYS A 124 -14.13 -3.57 -0.97
N ARG A 125 -13.32 -4.29 -1.74
CA ARG A 125 -12.14 -5.02 -1.30
C ARG A 125 -11.03 -4.84 -2.33
N LEU A 126 -9.93 -4.23 -1.91
CA LEU A 126 -8.70 -4.18 -2.69
C LEU A 126 -7.82 -5.36 -2.31
N ILE A 127 -7.39 -6.14 -3.29
CA ILE A 127 -6.53 -7.32 -3.12
C ILE A 127 -5.25 -7.09 -3.90
N LEU A 128 -4.12 -7.12 -3.22
CA LEU A 128 -2.79 -7.09 -3.83
C LEU A 128 -2.23 -8.52 -3.79
N LEU A 129 -1.80 -9.02 -4.95
CA LEU A 129 -1.31 -10.38 -5.13
C LEU A 129 0.16 -10.35 -5.59
N PRO A 130 1.11 -10.43 -4.64
CA PRO A 130 2.53 -10.55 -4.96
C PRO A 130 2.84 -11.74 -5.84
N ASN A 131 3.70 -11.54 -6.85
CA ASN A 131 4.33 -12.64 -7.56
C ASN A 131 5.63 -13.05 -6.83
N ILE A 132 5.52 -14.01 -5.92
CA ILE A 132 6.65 -14.49 -5.10
C ILE A 132 7.73 -15.18 -5.95
N ALA A 133 7.37 -15.69 -7.14
CA ALA A 133 8.30 -16.32 -8.06
C ALA A 133 9.06 -15.33 -8.95
N SER A 134 8.70 -14.05 -8.92
CA SER A 134 9.38 -13.01 -9.71
C SER A 134 10.78 -12.74 -9.16
N ASP A 135 11.73 -12.55 -10.06
CA ASP A 135 13.10 -12.11 -9.81
C ASP A 135 13.23 -10.57 -9.71
N VAL A 136 12.12 -9.84 -9.81
CA VAL A 136 12.09 -8.39 -9.69
C VAL A 136 12.39 -8.00 -8.24
N GLU A 137 13.46 -7.22 -8.04
CA GLU A 137 13.93 -6.76 -6.72
C GLU A 137 13.12 -5.59 -6.11
N LEU A 138 11.95 -5.27 -6.69
CA LEU A 138 11.07 -4.20 -6.21
C LEU A 138 10.15 -4.70 -5.09
N PRO A 139 9.83 -3.85 -4.09
CA PRO A 139 8.83 -4.21 -3.11
C PRO A 139 7.49 -4.49 -3.80
N TYR A 140 6.69 -5.39 -3.26
CA TYR A 140 5.34 -5.63 -3.76
C TYR A 140 4.41 -4.45 -3.43
N TRP A 141 4.55 -3.95 -2.21
CA TRP A 141 3.84 -2.78 -1.73
C TRP A 141 4.62 -2.11 -0.61
N GLU A 142 4.34 -0.83 -0.45
CA GLU A 142 4.89 -0.01 0.62
C GLU A 142 3.82 0.85 1.29
N MET A 143 3.96 1.05 2.59
CA MET A 143 3.10 1.91 3.40
C MET A 143 3.96 2.98 4.05
N PHE A 144 3.81 4.22 3.61
CA PHE A 144 4.33 5.37 4.32
C PHE A 144 3.47 5.64 5.54
N THR A 145 4.13 5.85 6.67
CA THR A 145 3.47 6.05 7.96
C THR A 145 3.60 7.50 8.46
N PRO A 146 2.77 7.93 9.42
CA PRO A 146 2.89 9.23 10.07
C PRO A 146 4.23 9.45 10.79
N TYR A 147 4.98 8.38 11.04
CA TYR A 147 6.20 8.37 11.83
C TYR A 147 7.48 8.60 11.04
N GLN A 148 7.38 9.03 9.78
CA GLN A 148 8.52 9.15 8.84
C GLN A 148 9.24 7.81 8.63
N MET A 149 8.46 6.73 8.64
CA MET A 149 8.91 5.37 8.39
C MET A 149 8.10 4.79 7.23
N VAL A 150 8.70 3.85 6.50
CA VAL A 150 8.06 3.09 5.42
C VAL A 150 8.10 1.63 5.78
N LEU A 151 6.93 1.00 5.83
CA LEU A 151 6.80 -0.45 5.86
C LEU A 151 6.84 -0.94 4.41
N LYS A 152 7.75 -1.85 4.08
CA LYS A 152 7.85 -2.45 2.74
C LYS A 152 7.76 -3.96 2.85
N PHE A 153 6.98 -4.55 1.95
CA PHE A 153 6.98 -5.99 1.71
C PHE A 153 7.59 -6.24 0.34
N GLY A 154 8.57 -7.12 0.26
CA GLY A 154 9.32 -7.33 -0.96
C GLY A 154 9.75 -8.78 -1.19
N PRO A 155 10.50 -9.00 -2.27
CA PRO A 155 10.92 -10.32 -2.72
C PRO A 155 11.71 -11.08 -1.66
N SER A 156 11.76 -12.39 -1.82
CA SER A 156 12.36 -13.33 -0.86
C SER A 156 11.63 -13.40 0.49
N ALA A 157 10.35 -13.02 0.53
CA ALA A 157 9.53 -13.03 1.73
C ALA A 157 10.17 -12.22 2.86
N VAL A 158 10.55 -10.98 2.57
CA VAL A 158 11.16 -10.05 3.53
C VAL A 158 10.24 -8.85 3.71
N TRP A 159 10.12 -8.39 4.96
CA TRP A 159 9.57 -7.08 5.23
C TRP A 159 10.58 -6.19 5.95
N SER A 160 10.44 -4.89 5.75
CA SER A 160 11.28 -3.89 6.40
C SER A 160 10.45 -2.72 6.90
N TYR A 161 10.87 -2.13 8.01
CA TYR A 161 10.30 -0.89 8.54
C TYR A 161 11.44 0.07 8.83
N ILE A 162 11.66 1.00 7.90
CA ILE A 162 12.84 1.85 7.86
C ILE A 162 12.47 3.32 7.69
N SER A 163 13.36 4.23 8.06
CA SER A 163 13.12 5.66 7.88
C SER A 163 12.88 6.04 6.42
N SER A 164 11.85 6.85 6.16
CA SER A 164 11.51 7.35 4.81
C SER A 164 12.54 8.32 4.23
N ASN A 165 13.48 8.80 5.06
CA ASN A 165 14.56 9.70 4.65
C ASN A 165 15.80 8.94 4.17
N ILE A 166 15.84 7.63 4.37
CA ILE A 166 16.89 6.80 3.82
C ILE A 166 16.53 6.55 2.35
N ARG A 167 17.18 7.30 1.46
CA ARG A 167 17.35 6.85 0.07
C ARG A 167 18.06 5.50 0.15
N THR A 168 17.35 4.42 -0.16
CA THR A 168 18.03 3.24 -0.68
C THR A 168 18.61 3.68 -2.01
N ASP A 169 19.87 4.11 -2.00
CA ASP A 169 20.69 4.29 -3.18
C ASP A 169 20.79 2.92 -3.86
N MET A 170 19.81 2.59 -4.71
CA MET A 170 20.04 1.62 -5.78
C MET A 170 20.96 2.35 -6.76
N LYS A 171 22.21 1.89 -6.80
CA LYS A 171 23.23 2.38 -7.73
C LYS A 171 22.69 2.32 -9.16
N SER A 172 22.74 3.49 -9.80
CA SER A 172 22.93 3.80 -11.24
C SER A 172 22.59 2.71 -12.25
#